data_AF-A0A1H2WGI6-F1
#
_entry.id   AF-A0A1H2WGI6-F1
#
_cell.length_a   1.000
_cell.length_b   1.000
_cell.length_c   1.000
_cell.angle_alpha   90.00
_cell.angle_beta   90.00
_cell.angle_gamma   90.00
#
_symmetry.space_group_name_H-M   'P 1'
#
loop_
_entity.id
_entity.type
_entity.pdbx_description
1 polymer ?
#
loop_
_entity_poly.entity_id
_entity_poly.type
_entity_poly.pdbx_seq_one_letter_code
_entity_poly.pdbx_strand_id
1 'polypeptide(L)'
;MIFRKRVYHITSPPTVDDFHRFFNQFLYPVQVKYGAKLTGYWLDVSGREVTTIWQYASLSHYEEIERHVSADPLSRRAREVGLLRGFDLNDLTVKEEFIIHETADGVETVRDLDFFGEQ
;
A
#
# COMPACT_ATOMS: atom_id res chain seq x y z
N MET A 1 -4.11 2.80 16.74
CA MET A 1 -3.53 3.13 15.42
C MET A 1 -3.46 1.87 14.59
N ILE A 2 -3.58 1.98 13.27
CA ILE A 2 -3.45 0.85 12.36
C ILE A 2 -2.32 1.13 11.39
N PHE A 3 -1.50 0.13 11.10
CA PHE A 3 -0.48 0.18 10.08
C PHE A 3 -0.78 -0.87 9.02
N ARG A 4 -0.76 -0.49 7.75
CA ARG A 4 -0.86 -1.40 6.61
C ARG A 4 0.51 -1.49 5.96
N LYS A 5 1.12 -2.66 6.01
CA LYS A 5 2.31 -2.99 5.24
C LYS A 5 1.87 -3.47 3.86
N ARG A 6 2.48 -2.93 2.79
CA ARG A 6 2.34 -3.44 1.43
C ARG A 6 3.72 -3.74 0.87
N VAL A 7 3.90 -4.93 0.32
CA VAL A 7 5.15 -5.39 -0.29
C VAL A 7 4.94 -5.52 -1.78
N TYR A 8 5.67 -4.78 -2.60
CA TYR A 8 5.58 -4.83 -4.05
C TYR A 8 6.78 -5.59 -4.62
N HIS A 9 6.53 -6.61 -5.43
CA HIS A 9 7.58 -7.31 -6.16
C HIS A 9 7.73 -6.70 -7.55
N ILE A 10 8.95 -6.30 -7.89
CA ILE A 10 9.32 -5.71 -9.17
C ILE A 10 9.88 -6.84 -10.04
N THR A 11 9.08 -7.28 -11.00
CA THR A 11 9.52 -8.22 -12.03
C THR A 11 10.19 -7.46 -13.18
N SER A 12 11.29 -8.00 -13.70
CA SER A 12 12.03 -7.34 -14.79
C SER A 12 11.46 -7.77 -16.15
N PRO A 13 11.29 -6.83 -17.11
CA PRO A 13 11.17 -5.37 -16.94
C PRO A 13 9.78 -5.01 -16.41
N PRO A 14 9.59 -4.00 -15.52
CA PRO A 14 10.30 -2.71 -15.28
C PRO A 14 11.38 -2.66 -14.15
N THR A 15 12.07 -1.50 -13.99
CA THR A 15 13.10 -1.27 -12.94
C THR A 15 12.54 -0.69 -11.64
N VAL A 16 13.32 -0.74 -10.55
CA VAL A 16 12.96 -0.06 -9.29
C VAL A 16 12.79 1.45 -9.44
N ASP A 17 13.61 2.10 -10.27
CA ASP A 17 13.50 3.55 -10.48
C ASP A 17 12.21 3.90 -11.23
N ASP A 18 11.78 3.04 -12.16
CA ASP A 18 10.47 3.17 -12.81
C ASP A 18 9.34 3.03 -11.79
N PHE A 19 9.46 2.08 -10.87
CA PHE A 19 8.48 1.89 -9.79
C PHE A 19 8.47 3.10 -8.86
N HIS A 20 9.62 3.61 -8.45
CA HIS A 20 9.73 4.77 -7.58
C HIS A 20 9.06 6.00 -8.20
N ARG A 21 9.30 6.25 -9.51
CA ARG A 21 8.62 7.33 -10.24
C ARG A 21 7.11 7.10 -10.30
N PHE A 22 6.69 5.88 -10.62
CA PHE A 22 5.28 5.51 -10.65
C PHE A 22 4.60 5.72 -9.29
N PHE A 23 5.23 5.25 -8.21
CA PHE A 23 4.72 5.38 -6.85
C PHE A 23 4.50 6.84 -6.47
N ASN A 24 5.49 7.70 -6.66
CA ASN A 24 5.39 9.13 -6.34
C ASN A 24 4.41 9.89 -7.23
N GLN A 25 4.21 9.44 -8.47
CA GLN A 25 3.30 10.09 -9.41
C GLN A 25 1.83 9.70 -9.18
N PHE A 26 1.58 8.44 -8.80
CA PHE A 26 0.22 7.87 -8.85
C PHE A 26 -0.27 7.35 -7.50
N LEU A 27 0.55 6.60 -6.76
CA LEU A 27 0.08 5.91 -5.54
C LEU A 27 0.16 6.81 -4.31
N TYR A 28 1.32 7.43 -4.10
CA TYR A 28 1.57 8.29 -2.94
C TYR A 28 0.61 9.47 -2.84
N PRO A 29 0.36 10.25 -3.92
CA PRO A 29 -0.47 11.45 -3.81
C PRO A 29 -1.92 11.14 -3.44
N VAL A 30 -2.49 10.04 -3.93
CA VAL A 30 -3.89 9.70 -3.64
C VAL A 30 -4.06 9.28 -2.18
N GLN A 31 -3.14 8.46 -1.66
CA GLN A 31 -3.17 8.02 -0.27
C GLN A 31 -3.04 9.21 0.70
N VAL A 32 -2.07 10.10 0.47
CA VAL A 32 -1.87 11.29 1.33
C VAL A 32 -3.01 12.29 1.20
N LYS A 33 -3.57 12.47 0.00
CA LYS A 33 -4.71 13.36 -0.24
C LYS A 33 -5.90 13.06 0.67
N TYR A 34 -6.15 11.78 0.98
CA TYR A 34 -7.27 11.37 1.83
C TYR A 34 -6.91 11.14 3.30
N GLY A 35 -5.65 11.38 3.70
CA GLY A 35 -5.23 11.38 5.11
C GLY A 35 -4.41 10.18 5.56
N ALA A 36 -4.04 9.27 4.65
CA ALA A 36 -3.08 8.22 4.97
C ALA A 36 -1.68 8.83 5.16
N LYS A 37 -0.93 8.32 6.15
CA LYS A 37 0.45 8.76 6.40
C LYS A 37 1.42 7.66 6.01
N LEU A 38 2.33 7.94 5.08
CA LEU A 38 3.44 7.03 4.80
C LEU A 38 4.46 7.11 5.94
N THR A 39 4.65 6.02 6.66
CA THR A 39 5.64 5.92 7.75
C THR A 39 6.88 5.16 7.35
N GLY A 40 6.86 4.53 6.19
CA GLY A 40 7.92 3.65 5.76
C GLY A 40 7.93 3.36 4.27
N TYR A 41 9.12 3.39 3.68
CA TYR A 41 9.39 3.00 2.29
C TYR A 41 10.81 2.42 2.25
N TRP A 42 10.93 1.13 1.93
CA TRP A 42 12.21 0.42 1.89
C TRP A 42 12.34 -0.36 0.59
N LEU A 43 13.53 -0.27 0.00
CA LEU A 43 13.96 -1.15 -1.08
C LEU A 43 14.78 -2.28 -0.47
N ASP A 44 14.50 -3.51 -0.87
CA ASP A 44 15.30 -4.65 -0.46
C ASP A 44 16.70 -4.63 -1.10
N VAL A 45 17.61 -5.46 -0.56
CA VAL A 45 18.99 -5.51 -1.05
C VAL A 45 19.08 -5.98 -2.50
N SER A 46 18.12 -6.78 -2.97
CA SER A 46 18.12 -7.27 -4.36
C SER A 46 17.65 -6.22 -5.37
N GLY A 47 17.03 -5.13 -4.92
CA GLY A 47 16.45 -4.10 -5.78
C GLY A 47 15.16 -4.54 -6.47
N ARG A 48 14.49 -5.58 -5.95
CA ARG A 48 13.31 -6.21 -6.58
C ARG A 48 12.09 -6.21 -5.68
N GLU A 49 12.20 -5.73 -4.44
CA GLU A 49 11.08 -5.65 -3.53
C GLU A 49 11.03 -4.26 -2.89
N VAL A 50 9.85 -3.65 -2.91
CA VAL A 50 9.58 -2.41 -2.20
C VAL A 50 8.56 -2.67 -1.11
N THR A 51 8.95 -2.44 0.14
CA THR A 51 8.04 -2.48 1.28
C THR A 51 7.61 -1.07 1.65
N THR A 52 6.30 -0.86 1.80
CA THR A 52 5.72 0.40 2.28
C THR A 52 4.89 0.15 3.53
N ILE A 53 4.89 1.11 4.47
CA ILE A 53 4.01 1.08 5.63
C ILE A 53 3.21 2.38 5.68
N TRP A 54 1.90 2.22 5.76
CA TRP A 54 0.93 3.30 5.86
C TRP A 54 0.26 3.29 7.22
N GLN A 55 0.17 4.45 7.86
CA GLN A 55 -0.47 4.63 9.15
C GLN A 55 -1.86 5.26 9.00
N TYR A 56 -2.80 4.73 9.76
CA TYR A 56 -4.18 5.17 9.92
C TYR A 56 -4.53 5.34 11.40
N ALA A 57 -5.50 6.19 11.68
CA ALA A 57 -5.93 6.46 13.05
C ALA A 57 -6.67 5.25 13.67
N SER A 58 -7.57 4.64 12.89
CA SER A 58 -8.44 3.52 13.24
C SER A 58 -8.80 2.70 12.00
N LEU A 59 -9.51 1.58 12.18
CA LEU A 59 -10.00 0.76 11.07
C LEU A 59 -11.01 1.51 10.21
N SER A 60 -11.95 2.20 10.85
CA SER A 60 -12.94 3.03 10.15
C SER A 60 -12.28 4.14 9.31
N HIS A 61 -11.22 4.76 9.83
CA HIS A 61 -10.45 5.76 9.07
C HIS A 61 -9.74 5.13 7.85
N TYR A 62 -9.17 3.94 7.99
CA TYR A 62 -8.61 3.18 6.87
C TYR A 62 -9.67 2.88 5.81
N GLU A 63 -10.82 2.34 6.21
CA GLU A 63 -11.91 1.98 5.28
C GLU A 63 -12.46 3.20 4.54
N GLU A 64 -12.58 4.34 5.22
CA GLU A 64 -12.98 5.60 4.61
C GLU A 64 -11.97 6.06 3.55
N ILE A 65 -10.68 6.04 3.89
CA ILE A 65 -9.61 6.36 2.96
C ILE A 65 -9.66 5.43 1.74
N GLU A 66 -9.75 4.11 1.92
CA GLU A 66 -9.75 3.19 0.78
C GLU A 66 -10.97 3.36 -0.13
N ARG A 67 -12.14 3.73 0.42
CA ARG A 67 -13.31 4.10 -0.41
C ARG A 67 -13.02 5.33 -1.26
N HIS A 68 -12.37 6.34 -0.71
CA HIS A 68 -11.99 7.54 -1.46
C HIS A 68 -10.87 7.27 -2.47
N VAL A 69 -9.83 6.53 -2.07
CA VAL A 69 -8.72 6.13 -2.93
C VAL A 69 -9.25 5.32 -4.11
N SER A 70 -10.11 4.32 -3.89
CA SER A 70 -10.63 3.47 -4.96
C SER A 70 -11.50 4.23 -5.97
N ALA A 71 -12.24 5.25 -5.51
CA ALA A 71 -13.07 6.12 -6.34
C ALA A 71 -12.28 7.25 -7.05
N ASP A 72 -11.03 7.54 -6.62
CA ASP A 72 -10.25 8.64 -7.19
C ASP A 72 -9.86 8.36 -8.66
N PRO A 73 -10.06 9.32 -9.58
CA PRO A 73 -9.65 9.17 -10.98
C PRO A 73 -8.15 8.84 -11.15
N LEU A 74 -7.29 9.36 -10.27
CA LEU A 74 -5.86 9.09 -10.31
C LEU A 74 -5.55 7.63 -9.95
N SER A 75 -6.35 6.99 -9.09
CA SER A 75 -6.22 5.55 -8.80
C SER A 75 -6.62 4.68 -9.99
N ARG A 76 -7.66 5.06 -10.73
CA ARG A 76 -8.01 4.38 -11.98
C ARG A 76 -6.85 4.47 -12.97
N ARG A 77 -6.32 5.68 -13.16
CA ARG A 77 -5.16 5.92 -14.02
C ARG A 77 -3.91 5.18 -13.54
N ALA A 78 -3.71 5.05 -12.23
CA ALA A 78 -2.61 4.29 -11.64
C ALA A 78 -2.67 2.83 -12.05
N ARG A 79 -3.86 2.20 -12.01
CA ARG A 79 -4.06 0.81 -12.45
C ARG A 79 -3.77 0.63 -13.94
N GLU A 80 -4.29 1.53 -14.77
CA GLU A 80 -4.06 1.49 -16.23
C GLU A 80 -2.58 1.67 -16.58
N VAL A 81 -1.92 2.70 -16.03
CA VAL A 81 -0.51 2.99 -16.27
C VAL A 81 0.39 1.91 -15.66
N GLY A 82 0.03 1.39 -14.49
CA GLY A 82 0.73 0.30 -13.84
C GLY A 82 0.76 -0.93 -14.74
N LEU A 83 -0.40 -1.40 -15.18
CA LEU A 83 -0.52 -2.56 -16.06
C LEU A 83 0.30 -2.40 -17.34
N LEU A 84 0.22 -1.23 -17.99
CA LEU A 84 1.00 -0.92 -19.20
C LEU A 84 2.52 -0.91 -18.96
N ARG A 85 2.96 -0.61 -17.74
CA ARG A 85 4.37 -0.57 -17.35
C ARG A 85 4.86 -1.87 -16.72
N GLY A 86 4.01 -2.89 -16.61
CA GLY A 86 4.35 -4.17 -15.96
C GLY A 86 4.25 -4.15 -14.43
N PHE A 87 3.57 -3.15 -13.85
CA PHE A 87 3.20 -3.11 -12.44
C PHE A 87 1.75 -3.53 -12.26
N ASP A 88 1.50 -4.80 -11.94
CA ASP A 88 0.16 -5.22 -11.54
C ASP A 88 -0.06 -4.92 -10.05
N LEU A 89 -0.89 -3.92 -9.78
CA LEU A 89 -1.22 -3.49 -8.42
C LEU A 89 -2.19 -4.42 -7.69
N ASN A 90 -2.80 -5.36 -8.43
CA ASN A 90 -3.68 -6.40 -7.89
C ASN A 90 -2.97 -7.76 -7.84
N ASP A 91 -1.67 -7.81 -8.15
CA ASP A 91 -0.89 -9.04 -8.11
C ASP A 91 -0.92 -9.66 -6.70
N LEU A 92 -1.14 -10.97 -6.62
CA LEU A 92 -1.03 -11.74 -5.37
C LEU A 92 0.40 -11.70 -4.79
N THR A 93 1.41 -11.30 -5.59
CA THR A 93 2.74 -10.98 -5.06
C THR A 93 2.72 -9.72 -4.18
N VAL A 94 1.71 -8.86 -4.30
CA VAL A 94 1.49 -7.78 -3.35
C VAL A 94 0.97 -8.35 -2.03
N LYS A 95 1.88 -8.53 -1.07
CA LYS A 95 1.51 -8.97 0.28
C LYS A 95 1.04 -7.78 1.09
N GLU A 96 -0.10 -7.95 1.76
CA GLU A 96 -0.67 -6.94 2.65
C GLU A 96 -0.81 -7.50 4.06
N GLU A 97 -0.33 -6.75 5.04
CA GLU A 97 -0.41 -7.11 6.44
C GLU A 97 -0.92 -5.91 7.24
N PHE A 98 -1.85 -6.15 8.16
CA PHE A 98 -2.37 -5.13 9.07
C PHE A 98 -1.81 -5.33 10.46
N ILE A 99 -1.20 -4.27 11.00
CA ILE A 99 -0.69 -4.23 12.36
C ILE A 99 -1.57 -3.27 13.14
N ILE A 100 -2.33 -3.81 14.09
CA ILE A 100 -3.19 -3.01 14.96
C ILE A 100 -2.42 -2.73 16.24
N HIS A 101 -2.21 -1.45 16.53
CA HIS A 101 -1.72 -1.00 17.82
C HIS A 101 -2.90 -0.43 18.62
N GLU A 102 -3.34 -1.19 19.62
CA GLU A 102 -4.32 -0.76 20.60
C GLU A 102 -3.58 -0.42 21.90
N THR A 103 -3.67 0.84 22.35
CA THR A 103 -3.15 1.24 23.65
C THR A 103 -4.15 0.81 24.72
N ALA A 104 -4.10 -0.46 25.10
CA ALA A 104 -4.76 -0.96 26.30
C ALA A 104 -3.66 -1.64 27.15
N ASP A 105 -3.32 -1.00 28.27
CA ASP A 105 -2.54 -1.52 29.40
C ASP A 105 -1.90 -2.93 29.21
N GLY A 106 -0.83 -2.99 28.41
CA GLY A 106 0.19 -4.04 28.52
C GLY A 106 -0.03 -5.37 27.80
N VAL A 107 -0.86 -5.47 26.75
CA VAL A 107 -0.93 -6.71 25.94
C VAL A 107 -0.79 -6.41 24.44
N GLU A 108 0.37 -6.80 23.88
CA GLU A 108 0.62 -6.78 22.44
C GLU A 108 -0.22 -7.86 21.75
N THR A 109 -1.14 -7.47 20.88
CA THR A 109 -1.83 -8.43 19.99
C THR A 109 -1.57 -8.04 18.54
N VAL A 110 -0.63 -8.75 17.90
CA VAL A 110 -0.52 -8.76 16.44
C VAL A 110 -1.63 -9.67 15.91
N ARG A 111 -2.58 -9.12 15.16
CA ARG A 111 -3.56 -9.93 14.41
C ARG A 111 -3.27 -9.74 12.94
N ASP A 112 -2.79 -10.80 12.30
CA ASP A 112 -2.79 -10.88 10.84
C ASP A 112 -4.25 -10.95 10.38
N LEU A 113 -4.70 -9.90 9.72
CA LEU A 113 -6.02 -9.87 9.08
C LEU A 113 -5.79 -10.12 7.59
N ASP A 114 -5.98 -11.37 7.16
CA ASP A 114 -6.10 -11.75 5.76
C ASP A 114 -7.41 -11.17 5.21
N PHE A 115 -7.38 -9.92 4.76
CA PHE A 115 -8.49 -9.35 3.99
C PHE A 115 -8.38 -9.83 2.55
N PHE A 116 -9.02 -10.97 2.26
CA PHE A 116 -9.27 -11.39 0.89
C PHE A 116 -10.13 -10.34 0.18
N GLY A 117 -9.60 -9.82 -0.93
CA GLY A 117 -10.36 -9.00 -1.86
C GLY A 117 -11.42 -9.86 -2.56
N GLU A 118 -12.66 -9.78 -2.07
CA GLU A 118 -13.85 -10.09 -2.86
C GLU A 118 -14.51 -8.77 -3.29
N GLN A 119 -14.33 -8.41 -4.57
CA GLN A 119 -15.39 -8.20 -5.57
C GLN A 119 -14.84 -7.65 -6.88
#